data_AF-A0A3L7TEH2-F1
#
_entry.id   AF-A0A3L7TEH2-F1
#
_cell.length_a   1.000
_cell.length_b   1.000
_cell.length_c   1.000
_cell.angle_alpha   90.00
_cell.angle_beta   90.00
_cell.angle_gamma   90.00
#
_symmetry.space_group_name_H-M   'P 1'
#
loop_
_entity.id
_entity.type
_entity.pdbx_description
1 polymer ?
#
loop_
_entity_poly.entity_id
_entity_poly.type
_entity_poly.pdbx_seq_one_letter_code
_entity_poly.pdbx_strand_id
1 'polypeptide(L)'
;MRAVLIGTLVAGFVVAACANSANAALVQWSVANGGNGHWYGLSASAGTWGVAETEAIAAGGHLASIANAAENAFVFSLIAPAAGTSPGCWIGLSRSSSTEWSWSDGSAFDYTQWEPGEPNNAGGSEFWVGMYYSTSTWNDFHAGWSQQFGVIEVVPAPSAIAFFALAGLRARRRR
;
A
#
# COMPACT_ATOMS: atom_id res chain seq x y z
N MET A 1 -6.23 30.60 -54.06
CA MET A 1 -6.78 29.63 -53.08
C MET A 1 -5.88 28.42 -53.04
N ARG A 2 -5.11 28.23 -51.95
CA ARG A 2 -4.45 26.97 -51.59
C ARG A 2 -4.51 26.83 -50.08
N ALA A 3 -5.12 25.73 -49.64
CA ALA A 3 -5.42 25.35 -48.27
C ALA A 3 -4.16 24.89 -47.51
N VAL A 4 -4.02 25.29 -46.23
CA VAL A 4 -4.07 24.46 -44.98
C VAL A 4 -2.84 23.56 -44.80
N LEU A 5 -2.10 23.66 -43.68
CA LEU A 5 -2.31 22.84 -42.48
C LEU A 5 -1.55 23.43 -41.27
N ILE A 6 -2.29 23.64 -40.17
CA ILE A 6 -1.81 23.89 -38.82
C ILE A 6 -1.33 22.55 -38.26
N GLY A 7 -0.04 22.42 -37.95
CA GLY A 7 0.49 21.27 -37.23
C GLY A 7 0.45 21.54 -35.72
N THR A 8 -0.52 20.95 -35.02
CA THR A 8 -0.55 20.90 -33.56
C THR A 8 0.56 19.97 -33.06
N LEU A 9 1.42 20.50 -32.18
CA LEU A 9 2.46 19.73 -31.52
C LEU A 9 1.80 18.88 -30.42
N VAL A 10 1.54 17.61 -30.69
CA VAL A 10 1.15 16.65 -29.64
C VAL A 10 2.41 16.35 -28.84
N ALA A 11 2.50 16.87 -27.62
CA ALA A 11 3.49 16.44 -26.66
C ALA A 11 3.21 14.96 -26.35
N GLY A 12 4.00 14.07 -26.95
CA GLY A 12 3.92 12.64 -26.70
C GLY A 12 4.24 12.37 -25.24
N PHE A 13 3.22 11.97 -24.48
CA PHE A 13 3.41 11.36 -23.18
C PHE A 13 4.15 10.04 -23.44
N VAL A 14 5.40 9.94 -22.99
CA VAL A 14 6.11 8.66 -22.99
C VAL A 14 5.39 7.77 -21.99
N VAL A 15 4.54 6.88 -22.50
CA VAL A 15 4.08 5.73 -21.73
C VAL A 15 5.29 4.82 -21.60
N ALA A 16 5.97 4.90 -20.47
CA ALA A 16 6.88 3.85 -20.04
C ALA A 16 6.03 2.62 -19.71
N ALA A 17 5.70 1.83 -20.73
CA ALA A 17 5.21 0.49 -20.56
C ALA A 17 6.43 -0.41 -20.36
N CYS A 18 6.80 -0.64 -19.10
CA CYS A 18 7.64 -1.76 -18.73
C CYS A 18 6.90 -2.63 -17.71
N ALA A 19 6.94 -3.93 -17.99
CA ALA A 19 6.39 -5.06 -17.24
C ALA A 19 4.88 -5.34 -17.39
N ASN A 20 4.58 -6.31 -18.25
CA ASN A 20 3.49 -7.26 -18.00
C ASN A 20 3.84 -8.06 -16.74
N SER A 21 3.55 -7.48 -15.59
CA SER A 21 3.34 -8.22 -14.35
C SER A 21 1.86 -8.08 -14.05
N ALA A 22 1.19 -9.16 -13.69
CA ALA A 22 -0.18 -9.11 -13.16
C ALA A 22 -0.17 -8.34 -11.83
N ASN A 23 -0.01 -7.02 -11.91
CA ASN A 23 -0.13 -6.13 -10.78
C ASN A 23 -1.60 -6.15 -10.39
N ALA A 24 -1.86 -6.47 -9.13
CA ALA A 24 -3.13 -6.16 -8.52
C ALA A 24 -3.50 -4.71 -8.84
N ALA A 25 -4.76 -4.47 -9.20
CA ALA A 25 -5.21 -3.14 -9.55
C ALA A 25 -5.07 -2.23 -8.31
N LEU A 26 -3.96 -1.51 -8.21
CA LEU A 26 -3.69 -0.62 -7.09
C LEU A 26 -4.65 0.57 -7.15
N VAL A 27 -5.24 0.90 -6.01
CA VAL A 27 -6.15 2.03 -5.80
C VAL A 27 -5.42 3.06 -4.95
N GLN A 28 -5.39 4.32 -5.40
CA GLN A 28 -4.76 5.39 -4.64
C GLN A 28 -5.68 5.89 -3.52
N TRP A 29 -5.18 5.96 -2.28
CA TRP A 29 -5.81 6.75 -1.23
C TRP A 29 -5.40 8.21 -1.40
N SER A 30 -6.06 8.89 -2.33
CA SER A 30 -5.63 10.24 -2.73
C SER A 30 -5.73 11.26 -1.59
N VAL A 31 -4.79 12.21 -1.56
CA VAL A 31 -4.81 13.34 -0.62
C VAL A 31 -6.08 14.19 -0.78
N ALA A 32 -6.61 14.29 -2.01
CA ALA A 32 -7.87 14.99 -2.27
C ALA A 32 -9.07 14.35 -1.54
N ASN A 33 -9.00 13.06 -1.24
CA ASN A 33 -9.99 12.31 -0.49
C ASN A 33 -9.57 12.08 0.97
N GLY A 34 -8.64 12.88 1.49
CA GLY A 34 -8.17 12.79 2.88
C GLY A 34 -7.15 11.69 3.16
N GLY A 35 -6.54 11.09 2.12
CA GLY A 35 -5.53 10.06 2.27
C GLY A 35 -4.09 10.54 2.29
N ASN A 36 -3.17 9.59 2.40
CA ASN A 36 -1.71 9.83 2.41
C ASN A 36 -1.09 9.87 0.99
N GLY A 37 -1.88 9.64 -0.06
CA GLY A 37 -1.41 9.60 -1.45
C GLY A 37 -0.75 8.29 -1.85
N HIS A 38 -0.73 7.29 -0.97
CA HIS A 38 -0.20 5.95 -1.23
C HIS A 38 -1.16 5.12 -2.08
N TRP A 39 -0.64 4.02 -2.61
CA TRP A 39 -1.37 3.09 -3.48
C TRP A 39 -1.54 1.75 -2.79
N TYR A 40 -2.74 1.21 -2.81
CA TYR A 40 -3.07 -0.02 -2.09
C TYR A 40 -3.71 -1.06 -3.00
N GLY A 41 -3.44 -2.34 -2.75
CA GLY A 41 -4.10 -3.44 -3.46
C GLY A 41 -3.96 -4.75 -2.71
N LEU A 42 -4.41 -5.83 -3.32
CA LEU A 42 -4.26 -7.18 -2.76
C LEU A 42 -3.08 -7.90 -3.39
N SER A 43 -2.47 -8.85 -2.69
CA SER A 43 -1.56 -9.81 -3.32
C SER A 43 -2.28 -10.59 -4.42
N ALA A 44 -1.54 -11.04 -5.42
CA ALA A 44 -2.09 -11.82 -6.54
C ALA A 44 -2.48 -13.23 -6.10
N SER A 45 -1.79 -13.79 -5.10
CA SER A 45 -2.08 -15.11 -4.55
C SER A 45 -2.35 -15.08 -3.04
N ALA A 46 -3.21 -16.01 -2.60
CA ALA A 46 -3.41 -16.28 -1.18
C ALA A 46 -2.28 -17.20 -0.69
N GLY A 47 -1.70 -16.87 0.46
CA GLY A 47 -0.51 -17.55 0.96
C GLY A 47 -0.21 -17.25 2.43
N THR A 48 1.04 -17.51 2.80
CA THR A 48 1.59 -17.09 4.09
C THR A 48 1.91 -15.60 4.06
N TRP A 49 2.09 -14.99 5.23
CA TRP A 49 2.50 -13.60 5.36
C TRP A 49 3.77 -13.31 4.56
N GLY A 50 4.78 -14.19 4.62
CA GLY A 50 6.03 -14.01 3.89
C GLY A 50 5.90 -14.09 2.36
N VAL A 51 4.95 -14.89 1.85
CA VAL A 51 4.64 -14.90 0.41
C VAL A 51 4.01 -13.57 0.01
N ALA A 52 3.05 -13.08 0.80
CA ALA A 52 2.39 -11.82 0.52
C ALA A 52 3.35 -10.62 0.60
N GLU A 53 4.26 -10.59 1.58
CA GLU A 53 5.33 -9.58 1.67
C GLU A 53 6.29 -9.65 0.47
N THR A 54 6.63 -10.85 0.00
CA THR A 54 7.46 -11.01 -1.21
C THR A 54 6.77 -10.41 -2.44
N GLU A 55 5.46 -10.62 -2.59
CA GLU A 55 4.69 -10.01 -3.67
C GLU A 55 4.59 -8.48 -3.53
N ALA A 56 4.44 -7.97 -2.31
CA ALA A 56 4.42 -6.53 -2.04
C ALA A 56 5.74 -5.85 -2.42
N ILE A 57 6.88 -6.47 -2.04
CA ILE A 57 8.22 -6.02 -2.43
C ILE A 57 8.38 -6.05 -3.95
N ALA A 58 7.89 -7.11 -4.62
CA ALA A 58 7.91 -7.19 -6.09
C ALA A 58 7.08 -6.11 -6.78
N ALA A 59 6.02 -5.60 -6.11
CA ALA A 59 5.22 -4.46 -6.56
C ALA A 59 5.85 -3.08 -6.26
N GLY A 60 7.03 -3.05 -5.61
CA GLY A 60 7.73 -1.81 -5.26
C GLY A 60 7.29 -1.20 -3.93
N GLY A 61 6.69 -1.99 -3.05
CA GLY A 61 6.19 -1.56 -1.75
C GLY A 61 6.40 -2.62 -0.66
N HIS A 62 5.51 -2.63 0.32
CA HIS A 62 5.50 -3.58 1.44
C HIS A 62 4.06 -3.96 1.76
N LEU A 63 3.83 -4.96 2.60
CA LEU A 63 2.51 -5.13 3.19
C LEU A 63 2.13 -3.88 3.99
N ALA A 64 0.86 -3.49 3.90
CA ALA A 64 0.39 -2.19 4.35
C ALA A 64 0.65 -1.96 5.84
N SER A 65 1.21 -0.79 6.14
CA SER A 65 1.19 -0.22 7.49
C SER A 65 -0.10 0.57 7.69
N ILE A 66 -0.54 0.68 8.94
CA ILE A 66 -1.78 1.41 9.28
C ILE A 66 -1.45 2.41 10.38
N ALA A 67 -1.43 3.69 10.02
CA ALA A 67 -1.06 4.79 10.90
C ALA A 67 -2.24 5.35 11.70
N ASN A 68 -3.48 5.13 11.25
CA ASN A 68 -4.68 5.67 11.91
C ASN A 68 -5.98 4.96 11.49
N ALA A 69 -7.07 5.31 12.17
CA ALA A 69 -8.39 4.75 11.93
C ALA A 69 -8.96 5.03 10.52
N ALA A 70 -8.62 6.16 9.90
CA ALA A 70 -9.09 6.49 8.56
C ALA A 70 -8.41 5.61 7.50
N GLU A 71 -7.12 5.36 7.67
CA GLU A 71 -6.36 4.42 6.84
C GLU A 71 -6.88 2.99 7.02
N ASN A 72 -7.13 2.56 8.26
CA ASN A 72 -7.73 1.26 8.54
C ASN A 72 -9.06 1.08 7.80
N ALA A 73 -9.92 2.11 7.84
CA ALA A 73 -11.21 2.08 7.15
C ALA A 73 -11.06 2.05 5.63
N PHE A 74 -10.09 2.79 5.07
CA PHE A 74 -9.79 2.77 3.65
C PHE A 74 -9.31 1.37 3.21
N VAL A 75 -8.31 0.82 3.89
CA VAL A 75 -7.81 -0.54 3.61
C VAL A 75 -8.92 -1.58 3.74
N PHE A 76 -9.73 -1.50 4.79
CA PHE A 76 -10.87 -2.39 4.98
C PHE A 76 -11.85 -2.34 3.80
N SER A 77 -12.14 -1.15 3.27
CA SER A 77 -13.04 -0.98 2.12
C SER A 77 -12.53 -1.65 0.84
N LEU A 78 -11.22 -1.83 0.70
CA LEU A 78 -10.61 -2.52 -0.43
C LEU A 78 -10.68 -4.04 -0.30
N ILE A 79 -10.54 -4.56 0.92
CA ILE A 79 -10.46 -6.01 1.16
C ILE A 79 -11.82 -6.64 1.38
N ALA A 80 -12.81 -5.92 1.94
CA ALA A 80 -14.13 -6.47 2.24
C ALA A 80 -14.84 -7.11 1.03
N PRO A 81 -14.73 -6.57 -0.21
CA PRO A 81 -15.27 -7.23 -1.40
C PRO A 81 -14.60 -8.57 -1.76
N ALA A 82 -13.37 -8.81 -1.29
CA ALA A 82 -12.64 -10.05 -1.50
C ALA A 82 -12.97 -11.14 -0.46
N ALA A 83 -13.90 -10.86 0.46
CA ALA A 83 -14.35 -11.80 1.48
C ALA A 83 -14.81 -13.12 0.83
N GLY A 84 -14.09 -14.20 1.14
CA GLY A 84 -14.35 -15.55 0.65
C GLY A 84 -14.36 -16.55 1.80
N THR A 85 -13.66 -17.66 1.64
CA THR A 85 -13.47 -18.66 2.71
C THR A 85 -12.35 -18.31 3.68
N SER A 86 -11.55 -17.29 3.37
CA SER A 86 -10.44 -16.81 4.20
C SER A 86 -10.98 -15.88 5.30
N PRO A 87 -10.44 -15.92 6.53
CA PRO A 87 -10.89 -15.04 7.61
C PRO A 87 -10.53 -13.56 7.38
N GLY A 88 -9.46 -13.28 6.63
CA GLY A 88 -8.92 -11.93 6.51
C GLY A 88 -7.82 -11.79 5.46
N CYS A 89 -7.14 -10.64 5.54
CA CYS A 89 -5.93 -10.33 4.77
C CYS A 89 -4.75 -10.03 5.70
N TRP A 90 -3.55 -10.44 5.30
CA TRP A 90 -2.32 -10.01 5.93
C TRP A 90 -2.11 -8.49 5.81
N ILE A 91 -1.61 -7.88 6.87
CA ILE A 91 -1.06 -6.52 6.91
C ILE A 91 0.42 -6.58 7.34
N GLY A 92 1.17 -5.49 7.21
CA GLY A 92 2.63 -5.51 7.38
C GLY A 92 3.12 -5.71 8.81
N LEU A 93 2.24 -5.81 9.80
CA LEU A 93 2.62 -5.93 11.20
C LEU A 93 3.03 -7.38 11.50
N SER A 94 4.23 -7.52 12.06
CA SER A 94 4.76 -8.81 12.51
C SER A 94 5.62 -8.62 13.76
N ARG A 95 5.99 -9.71 14.42
CA ARG A 95 6.92 -9.69 15.56
C ARG A 95 7.93 -10.83 15.46
N SER A 96 9.18 -10.55 15.83
CA SER A 96 10.26 -11.55 15.90
C SER A 96 10.37 -12.23 17.26
N SER A 97 9.71 -11.67 18.27
CA SER A 97 9.64 -12.16 19.65
C SER A 97 8.24 -11.92 20.19
N SER A 98 7.91 -12.41 21.39
CA SER A 98 6.57 -12.27 21.95
C SER A 98 6.15 -10.82 22.26
N THR A 99 7.06 -9.84 22.26
CA THR A 99 6.81 -8.51 22.83
C THR A 99 6.98 -7.33 21.87
N GLU A 100 7.61 -7.49 20.71
CA GLU A 100 7.97 -6.35 19.86
C GLU A 100 7.33 -6.45 18.47
N TRP A 101 6.28 -5.67 18.27
CA TRP A 101 5.62 -5.49 16.97
C TRP A 101 6.36 -4.48 16.10
N SER A 102 6.50 -4.79 14.82
CA SER A 102 7.12 -3.90 13.82
C SER A 102 6.44 -4.05 12.47
N TRP A 103 6.22 -2.92 11.78
CA TRP A 103 5.81 -2.91 10.38
C TRP A 103 6.98 -3.27 9.47
N SER A 104 6.70 -4.04 8.41
CA SER A 104 7.73 -4.48 7.45
C SER A 104 8.34 -3.35 6.62
N ASP A 105 7.61 -2.25 6.46
CA ASP A 105 8.06 -1.02 5.80
C ASP A 105 8.92 -0.10 6.70
N GLY A 106 9.05 -0.44 7.98
CA GLY A 106 9.77 0.37 8.97
C GLY A 106 9.00 1.57 9.53
N SER A 107 7.69 1.69 9.23
CA SER A 107 6.83 2.72 9.79
C SER A 107 6.70 2.61 11.31
N ALA A 108 6.34 3.72 11.96
CA ALA A 108 6.13 3.75 13.41
C ALA A 108 4.88 2.93 13.80
N PHE A 109 4.98 2.17 14.89
CA PHE A 109 3.87 1.39 15.43
C PHE A 109 3.15 2.16 16.54
N ASP A 110 2.33 3.14 16.13
CA ASP A 110 1.62 4.06 17.04
C ASP A 110 0.09 3.89 17.05
N TYR A 111 -0.45 3.03 16.18
CA TYR A 111 -1.89 2.77 16.04
C TYR A 111 -2.20 1.27 16.04
N THR A 112 -3.32 0.92 16.66
CA THR A 112 -3.81 -0.46 16.71
C THR A 112 -5.31 -0.53 16.52
N GLN A 113 -5.78 -1.59 15.87
CA GLN A 113 -7.20 -1.92 15.76
C GLN A 113 -7.43 -3.41 16.11
N TRP A 114 -6.87 -3.86 17.22
CA TRP A 114 -7.03 -5.26 17.67
C TRP A 114 -8.49 -5.64 17.86
N GLU A 115 -8.84 -6.88 17.49
CA GLU A 115 -10.12 -7.49 17.86
C GLU A 115 -10.19 -7.63 19.39
N PRO A 116 -11.37 -7.52 20.01
CA PRO A 116 -11.49 -7.70 21.45
C PRO A 116 -10.92 -9.03 21.92
N GLY A 117 -9.85 -8.97 22.71
CA GLY A 117 -9.11 -10.14 23.19
C GLY A 117 -7.74 -10.32 22.56
N GLU A 118 -7.43 -9.58 21.49
CA GLU A 118 -6.16 -9.64 20.77
C GLU A 118 -5.19 -8.49 21.13
N PRO A 119 -3.87 -8.68 20.91
CA PRO A 119 -3.22 -9.92 20.49
C PRO A 119 -3.06 -10.90 21.66
N ASN A 120 -3.38 -12.17 21.46
CA ASN A 120 -3.40 -13.18 22.54
C ASN A 120 -2.23 -14.18 22.47
N ASN A 121 -1.49 -14.22 21.36
CA ASN A 121 -0.40 -15.18 21.12
C ASN A 121 -0.82 -16.65 21.37
N ALA A 122 -1.91 -17.10 20.77
CA ALA A 122 -2.48 -18.42 20.98
C ALA A 122 -1.43 -19.51 20.69
N GLY A 123 -1.23 -20.39 21.67
CA GLY A 123 -0.23 -21.46 21.57
C GLY A 123 1.23 -20.96 21.48
N GLY A 124 1.49 -19.67 21.72
CA GLY A 124 2.83 -19.09 21.74
C GLY A 124 3.50 -18.95 20.37
N SER A 125 2.72 -18.95 19.28
CA SER A 125 3.25 -19.05 17.90
C SER A 125 2.63 -18.09 16.89
N GLU A 126 1.96 -17.03 17.35
CA GLU A 126 1.28 -16.07 16.48
C GLU A 126 2.17 -14.87 16.24
N PHE A 127 2.74 -14.73 15.04
CA PHE A 127 3.80 -13.74 14.79
C PHE A 127 3.46 -12.75 13.67
N TRP A 128 2.31 -12.94 13.01
CA TRP A 128 1.91 -12.17 11.83
C TRP A 128 0.49 -11.70 11.98
N VAL A 129 0.21 -10.45 11.57
CA VAL A 129 -1.09 -9.83 11.81
C VAL A 129 -1.91 -9.81 10.55
N GLY A 130 -3.19 -10.16 10.69
CA GLY A 130 -4.18 -10.04 9.63
C GLY A 130 -5.38 -9.20 10.06
N MET A 131 -5.97 -8.48 9.12
CA MET A 131 -7.22 -7.76 9.26
C MET A 131 -8.39 -8.65 8.84
N TYR A 132 -9.39 -8.80 9.71
CA TYR A 132 -10.61 -9.54 9.41
C TYR A 132 -11.48 -8.83 8.36
N TYR A 133 -12.04 -9.59 7.41
CA TYR A 133 -12.97 -9.06 6.40
C TYR A 133 -14.32 -8.61 6.98
N SER A 134 -14.72 -9.10 8.14
CA SER A 134 -16.05 -8.85 8.73
C SER A 134 -16.08 -7.63 9.66
N THR A 135 -14.96 -7.32 10.32
CA THR A 135 -14.94 -6.39 11.46
C THR A 135 -13.93 -5.26 11.33
N SER A 136 -13.03 -5.29 10.32
CA SER A 136 -11.91 -4.34 10.14
C SER A 136 -10.84 -4.35 11.24
N THR A 137 -10.98 -5.25 12.21
CA THR A 137 -10.09 -5.42 13.35
C THR A 137 -9.02 -6.47 13.06
N TRP A 138 -8.00 -6.51 13.91
CA TRP A 138 -6.79 -7.28 13.69
C TRP A 138 -6.67 -8.46 14.65
N ASN A 139 -6.04 -9.52 14.18
CA ASN A 139 -5.61 -10.64 15.00
C ASN A 139 -4.17 -11.01 14.66
N ASP A 140 -3.41 -11.49 15.65
CA ASP A 140 -2.16 -12.21 15.41
C ASP A 140 -2.45 -13.68 15.06
N PHE A 141 -1.79 -14.19 14.03
CA PHE A 141 -1.98 -15.54 13.52
C PHE A 141 -0.67 -16.30 13.51
N HIS A 142 -0.77 -17.63 13.65
CA HIS A 142 0.36 -18.53 13.49
C HIS A 142 0.63 -18.89 12.02
N ALA A 143 1.81 -19.45 11.76
CA ALA A 143 2.31 -19.74 10.41
C ALA A 143 1.44 -20.71 9.57
N GLY A 144 0.52 -21.44 10.22
CA GLY A 144 -0.35 -22.42 9.58
C GLY A 144 -1.51 -21.81 8.79
N TRP A 145 -1.77 -20.51 8.96
CA TRP A 145 -2.83 -19.79 8.23
C TRP A 145 -2.36 -19.34 6.85
N SER A 146 -2.09 -20.27 5.94
CA SER A 146 -1.47 -19.99 4.64
C SER A 146 -2.44 -19.69 3.50
N GLN A 147 -3.64 -19.19 3.78
CA GLN A 147 -4.70 -18.99 2.76
C GLN A 147 -5.27 -17.56 2.80
N GLN A 148 -4.43 -16.57 3.12
CA GLN A 148 -4.83 -15.18 3.15
C GLN A 148 -4.10 -14.41 2.04
N PHE A 149 -4.82 -13.51 1.38
CA PHE A 149 -4.17 -12.47 0.58
C PHE A 149 -3.49 -11.47 1.53
N GLY A 150 -2.55 -10.68 1.03
CA GLY A 150 -2.01 -9.54 1.76
C GLY A 150 -2.46 -8.22 1.16
N VAL A 151 -2.49 -7.17 1.97
CA VAL A 151 -2.69 -5.80 1.49
C VAL A 151 -1.33 -5.23 1.14
N ILE A 152 -1.10 -4.96 -0.14
CA ILE A 152 0.08 -4.28 -0.65
C ILE A 152 -0.11 -2.78 -0.50
N GLU A 153 0.93 -2.08 -0.04
CA GLU A 153 1.03 -0.63 -0.03
C GLU A 153 2.29 -0.18 -0.77
N VAL A 154 2.13 0.75 -1.71
CA VAL A 154 3.22 1.37 -2.48
C VAL A 154 3.23 2.87 -2.22
N VAL A 155 4.32 3.35 -1.62
CA VAL A 155 4.56 4.77 -1.36
C VAL A 155 5.01 5.46 -2.66
N PRO A 156 4.38 6.56 -3.09
CA PRO A 156 4.81 7.28 -4.28
C PRO A 156 6.22 7.83 -4.09
N ALA A 157 7.06 7.70 -5.12
CA ALA A 157 8.37 8.33 -5.12
C ALA A 157 8.22 9.86 -4.87
N PRO A 158 9.13 10.48 -4.09
CA PRO A 158 9.12 11.92 -3.88
C PRO A 158 9.03 12.64 -5.22
N SER A 159 7.97 13.43 -5.43
CA SER A 159 7.79 14.13 -6.69
C SER A 159 8.92 15.15 -6.87
N ALA A 160 9.70 15.01 -7.95
CA ALA A 160 10.83 15.89 -8.29
C ALA A 160 10.44 17.37 -8.52
N ILE A 161 9.15 17.71 -8.40
CA ILE A 161 8.60 19.05 -8.58
C ILE A 161 8.98 20.00 -7.43
N ALA A 162 9.44 19.48 -6.28
CA ALA A 162 9.95 20.32 -5.19
C ALA A 162 11.38 20.89 -5.42
N PHE A 163 12.11 20.44 -6.45
CA PHE A 163 13.51 20.85 -6.64
C PHE A 163 13.73 22.07 -7.56
N PHE A 164 12.70 22.61 -8.23
CA PHE A 164 12.87 23.74 -9.15
C PHE A 164 12.39 25.11 -8.62
N ALA A 165 11.96 25.22 -7.36
CA ALA A 165 11.51 26.50 -6.79
C ALA A 165 12.64 27.41 -6.25
N LEU A 166 13.91 26.99 -6.30
CA LEU A 166 15.05 27.77 -5.79
C LEU A 166 16.11 28.16 -6.83
N ALA A 167 15.89 27.91 -8.13
CA ALA A 167 16.74 28.46 -9.18
C ALA A 167 16.21 29.85 -9.60
N GLY A 168 16.76 30.87 -8.96
CA GLY A 168 16.33 32.26 -9.00
C GLY A 168 16.03 32.86 -10.39
N LEU A 169 14.92 33.59 -10.40
CA LEU A 169 14.57 34.65 -11.34
C LEU A 169 15.73 35.66 -11.45
N ARG A 170 16.65 35.47 -12.41
CA ARG A 170 17.60 36.53 -12.81
C ARG A 170 17.09 37.22 -14.06
N ALA A 171 16.18 38.17 -13.84
CA ALA A 171 15.83 39.16 -14.85
C ALA A 171 17.10 39.92 -15.26
N ARG A 172 17.55 39.75 -16.51
CA ARG A 172 18.56 40.62 -17.12
C ARG A 172 17.90 41.39 -18.26
N ARG A 173 17.32 42.53 -17.91
CA ARG A 173 16.88 43.56 -18.87
C ARG A 173 18.14 44.14 -19.50
N ARG A 174 18.38 43.87 -20.79
CA ARG A 174 19.32 44.67 -21.60
C ARG A 174 18.51 45.70 -22.38
N ARG A 175 19.06 46.91 -22.42
CA ARG A 175 18.49 48.14 -22.97
C ARG A 175 18.21 48.02 -24.46
#